data_AF-A0A9W6ZZR0-F1
#
_entry.id   AF-A0A9W6ZZR0-F1
#
_cell.length_a   1.000
_cell.length_b   1.000
_cell.length_c   1.000
_cell.angle_alpha   90.00
_cell.angle_beta   90.00
_cell.angle_gamma   90.00
#
_symmetry.space_group_name_H-M   'P 1'
#
loop_
_entity.id
_entity.type
_entity.pdbx_description
1 polymer ?
#
loop_
_entity_poly.entity_id
_entity_poly.type
_entity_poly.pdbx_seq_one_letter_code
_entity_poly.pdbx_strand_id
1 'polypeptide(L)'
;MLLFALICALIPKAESYTNVLGTALESCSGPGMARTGFMRDGHCTEVHDDRGSHHICIDLSSTSGWNFCSVTGQPNWCESSMGCHENYSQQCPVEHWCVCQWAFASYIQNAGGCDQIQDIVCEATNMVALTAYESQASSSPHVAQALDCLKSRCAVPSTHSVEGDQPVENGQQNPPQLSSSDNAPVVPSSCLNS
;
A
#
# COMPACT_ATOMS: atom_id res chain seq x y z
N MET A 1 -38.73 5.49 16.94
CA MET A 1 -37.91 6.19 15.92
C MET A 1 -36.48 6.25 16.43
N LEU A 2 -35.65 5.27 16.06
CA LEU A 2 -34.22 5.32 16.32
C LEU A 2 -33.60 6.25 15.27
N LEU A 3 -33.09 7.40 15.69
CA LEU A 3 -32.22 8.23 14.87
C LEU A 3 -30.91 7.46 14.68
N PHE A 4 -30.71 6.89 13.50
CA PHE A 4 -29.37 6.55 13.04
C PHE A 4 -28.62 7.86 12.81
N ALA A 5 -27.78 8.25 13.75
CA ALA A 5 -26.79 9.29 13.53
C ALA A 5 -25.85 8.80 12.44
N LEU A 6 -25.98 9.37 11.24
CA LEU A 6 -25.06 9.17 10.14
C LEU A 6 -23.74 9.83 10.54
N ILE A 7 -22.84 9.07 11.15
CA ILE A 7 -21.46 9.52 11.39
C ILE A 7 -20.79 9.47 10.03
N CYS A 8 -20.82 10.57 9.29
CA CYS A 8 -19.87 10.82 8.21
C CYS A 8 -18.48 10.86 8.85
N ALA A 9 -17.70 9.80 8.70
CA ALA A 9 -16.29 9.81 9.06
C ALA A 9 -15.57 10.83 8.16
N LEU A 10 -15.45 12.06 8.64
CA LEU A 10 -14.57 13.06 8.05
C LEU A 10 -13.14 12.61 8.38
N ILE A 11 -12.49 11.92 7.44
CA ILE A 11 -11.04 11.71 7.52
C ILE A 11 -10.40 13.10 7.51
N PRO A 12 -9.53 13.44 8.49
CA PRO A 12 -8.88 14.74 8.52
C PRO A 12 -8.06 14.93 7.25
N LYS A 13 -8.26 16.07 6.57
CA LYS A 13 -7.59 16.48 5.31
C LYS A 13 -6.07 16.32 5.33
N ALA A 14 -5.46 16.31 6.52
CA ALA A 14 -4.02 16.15 6.70
C ALA A 14 -3.49 14.80 6.19
N GLU A 15 -4.23 13.70 6.40
CA GLU A 15 -3.76 12.35 6.03
C GLU A 15 -3.65 12.16 4.51
N SER A 16 -4.55 12.80 3.76
CA SER A 16 -4.60 12.69 2.29
C SER A 16 -3.31 13.16 1.60
N TYR A 17 -2.56 14.07 2.24
CA TYR A 17 -1.32 14.63 1.69
C TYR A 17 -0.10 14.37 2.59
N THR A 18 -0.17 13.33 3.43
CA THR A 18 0.93 12.92 4.30
C THR A 18 1.42 11.54 3.87
N ASN A 19 2.74 11.33 3.81
CA ASN A 19 3.32 10.01 3.54
C ASN A 19 3.42 9.16 4.82
N VAL A 20 3.72 7.87 4.68
CA VAL A 20 3.84 6.93 5.82
C VAL A 20 4.93 7.30 6.83
N LEU A 21 5.83 8.24 6.48
CA LEU A 21 6.86 8.77 7.38
C LEU A 21 6.36 9.95 8.22
N GLY A 22 5.11 10.41 8.02
CA GLY A 22 4.53 11.56 8.71
C GLY A 22 4.94 12.91 8.14
N THR A 23 5.49 12.93 6.91
CA THR A 23 5.91 14.16 6.21
C THR A 23 5.03 14.42 4.99
N ALA A 24 5.25 15.51 4.26
CA ALA A 24 4.46 15.83 3.07
C ALA A 24 4.56 14.72 2.02
N LEU A 25 3.42 14.34 1.42
CA LEU A 25 3.35 13.32 0.38
C LEU A 25 4.11 13.79 -0.87
N GLU A 26 5.14 13.05 -1.26
CA GLU A 26 5.91 13.32 -2.47
C GLU A 26 5.21 12.76 -3.73
N SER A 27 5.65 13.21 -4.90
CA SER A 27 5.19 12.67 -6.17
C SER A 27 5.73 11.26 -6.35
N CYS A 28 4.85 10.32 -6.70
CA CYS A 28 5.22 8.93 -6.96
C CYS A 28 5.94 8.79 -8.31
N SER A 29 5.48 9.49 -9.35
CA SER A 29 6.18 9.53 -10.65
C SER A 29 6.75 10.92 -10.94
N GLY A 30 7.75 10.98 -11.82
CA GLY A 30 8.45 12.22 -12.22
C GLY A 30 8.76 12.28 -13.72
N PRO A 31 9.52 13.28 -14.18
CA PRO A 31 9.88 13.45 -15.59
C PRO A 31 10.49 12.17 -16.19
N GLY A 32 10.03 11.79 -17.38
CA GLY A 32 10.48 10.56 -18.06
C GLY A 32 9.73 9.29 -17.63
N MET A 33 8.87 9.35 -16.62
CA MET A 33 8.01 8.25 -16.19
C MET A 33 6.57 8.47 -16.65
N ALA A 34 5.80 7.38 -16.76
CA ALA A 34 4.35 7.46 -16.89
C ALA A 34 3.71 8.20 -15.70
N ARG A 35 2.68 9.01 -15.97
CA ARG A 35 1.96 9.72 -14.91
C ARG A 35 1.01 8.78 -14.16
N THR A 36 1.28 8.56 -12.88
CA THR A 36 0.50 7.68 -12.01
C THR A 36 -0.55 8.45 -11.17
N GLY A 37 -1.15 7.79 -10.19
CA GLY A 37 -2.16 8.31 -9.28
C GLY A 37 -3.58 8.15 -9.82
N PHE A 38 -4.56 7.94 -8.94
CA PHE A 38 -5.98 7.78 -9.32
C PHE A 38 -6.48 8.97 -10.16
N MET A 39 -6.11 10.19 -9.75
CA MET A 39 -6.44 11.43 -10.45
C MET A 39 -5.52 11.73 -11.65
N ARG A 40 -4.52 10.87 -11.91
CA ARG A 40 -3.44 11.09 -12.89
C ARG A 40 -2.73 12.44 -12.67
N ASP A 41 -2.37 12.71 -11.42
CA ASP A 41 -1.63 13.88 -10.95
C ASP A 41 -0.22 13.53 -10.42
N GLY A 42 0.18 12.27 -10.55
CA GLY A 42 1.49 11.76 -10.11
C GLY A 42 1.56 11.36 -8.64
N HIS A 43 0.49 11.52 -7.85
CA HIS A 43 0.51 11.28 -6.41
C HIS A 43 -0.45 10.15 -6.00
N CYS A 44 -0.09 9.42 -4.94
CA CYS A 44 -0.93 8.37 -4.37
C CYS A 44 -1.91 8.95 -3.33
N THR A 45 -2.57 10.05 -3.67
CA THR A 45 -3.42 10.84 -2.76
C THR A 45 -4.75 10.14 -2.49
N GLU A 46 -5.20 10.20 -1.23
CA GLU A 46 -6.55 9.74 -0.85
C GLU A 46 -7.63 10.63 -1.47
N VAL A 47 -8.56 9.99 -2.18
CA VAL A 47 -9.71 10.62 -2.84
C VAL A 47 -10.95 9.79 -2.59
N HIS A 48 -12.05 10.43 -2.18
CA HIS A 48 -13.31 9.77 -1.79
C HIS A 48 -13.84 8.73 -2.80
N ASP A 49 -13.65 8.95 -4.10
CA ASP A 49 -14.17 8.06 -5.16
C ASP A 49 -13.18 6.95 -5.54
N ASP A 50 -11.99 6.94 -4.96
CA ASP A 50 -11.00 5.88 -5.16
C ASP A 50 -11.32 4.66 -4.28
N ARG A 51 -12.26 3.84 -4.77
CA ARG A 51 -12.65 2.59 -4.11
C ARG A 51 -11.52 1.56 -4.02
N GLY A 52 -10.45 1.71 -4.81
CA GLY A 52 -9.26 0.86 -4.74
C GLY A 52 -8.22 1.37 -3.75
N SER A 53 -8.32 2.64 -3.35
CA SER A 53 -7.39 3.31 -2.44
C SER A 53 -5.94 3.12 -2.91
N HIS A 54 -5.61 3.70 -4.07
CA HIS A 54 -4.32 3.64 -4.77
C HIS A 54 -3.26 4.47 -4.02
N HIS A 55 -2.90 4.01 -2.83
CA HIS A 55 -2.11 4.76 -1.85
C HIS A 55 -0.66 4.28 -1.73
N ILE A 56 -0.32 3.13 -2.32
CA ILE A 56 1.02 2.56 -2.21
C ILE A 56 1.82 2.89 -3.47
N CYS A 57 2.93 3.62 -3.33
CA CYS A 57 3.85 3.85 -4.44
C CYS A 57 4.88 2.72 -4.47
N ILE A 58 4.91 1.94 -5.56
CA ILE A 58 5.93 0.91 -5.78
C ILE A 58 6.83 1.29 -6.95
N ASP A 59 8.11 0.91 -6.87
CA ASP A 59 9.07 1.01 -7.97
C ASP A 59 9.06 -0.28 -8.78
N LEU A 60 8.27 -0.29 -9.86
CA LEU A 60 8.17 -1.39 -10.81
C LEU A 60 9.41 -1.56 -11.68
N SER A 61 10.32 -0.59 -11.70
CA SER A 61 11.61 -0.69 -12.39
C SER A 61 12.67 -1.41 -11.56
N SER A 62 12.45 -1.52 -10.24
CA SER A 62 13.37 -2.20 -9.34
C SER A 62 13.55 -3.68 -9.71
N THR A 63 14.79 -4.15 -9.61
CA THR A 63 15.19 -5.54 -9.85
C THR A 63 15.12 -6.42 -8.59
N SER A 64 14.65 -5.87 -7.46
CA SER A 64 14.39 -6.64 -6.23
C SER A 64 13.05 -7.38 -6.34
N GLY A 65 12.98 -8.61 -5.83
CA GLY A 65 11.73 -9.37 -5.77
C GLY A 65 11.11 -9.74 -7.13
N TRP A 66 9.86 -10.17 -7.09
CA TRP A 66 9.08 -10.60 -8.24
C TRP A 66 8.21 -9.48 -8.78
N ASN A 67 7.99 -9.40 -10.10
CA ASN A 67 7.16 -8.37 -10.71
C ASN A 67 5.70 -8.35 -10.17
N PHE A 68 5.19 -7.16 -9.83
CA PHE A 68 3.84 -6.96 -9.29
C PHE A 68 2.72 -7.54 -10.15
N CYS A 69 2.69 -7.22 -11.45
CA CYS A 69 1.63 -7.68 -12.36
C CYS A 69 1.64 -9.21 -12.46
N SER A 70 2.82 -9.81 -12.56
CA SER A 70 2.99 -11.26 -12.65
C SER A 70 2.49 -11.98 -11.39
N VAL A 71 2.87 -11.49 -10.20
CA VAL A 71 2.50 -12.10 -8.92
C VAL A 71 1.01 -11.91 -8.60
N THR A 72 0.43 -10.77 -8.98
CA THR A 72 -0.99 -10.49 -8.76
C THR A 72 -1.91 -11.04 -9.86
N GLY A 73 -1.33 -11.62 -10.92
CA GLY A 73 -2.09 -12.18 -12.05
C GLY A 73 -2.79 -11.13 -12.91
N GLN A 74 -2.36 -9.87 -12.84
CA GLN A 74 -2.90 -8.79 -13.66
C GLN A 74 -2.33 -8.84 -15.08
N PRO A 75 -2.99 -8.23 -16.09
CA PRO A 75 -2.36 -7.97 -17.38
C PRO A 75 -1.02 -7.26 -17.18
N ASN A 76 -0.03 -7.55 -18.03
CA ASN A 76 1.31 -6.99 -17.92
C ASN A 76 1.38 -5.52 -18.37
N TRP A 77 0.69 -4.63 -17.64
CA TRP A 77 0.78 -3.19 -17.82
C TRP A 77 2.03 -2.61 -17.14
N CYS A 78 2.63 -3.34 -16.19
CA CYS A 78 3.84 -2.95 -15.48
C CYS A 78 5.02 -2.66 -16.42
N GLU A 79 5.09 -3.32 -17.57
CA GLU A 79 6.15 -3.14 -18.59
C GLU A 79 5.70 -2.27 -19.77
N SER A 80 4.54 -1.62 -19.67
CA SER A 80 3.98 -0.80 -20.74
C SER A 80 4.52 0.63 -20.74
N SER A 81 4.09 1.41 -21.73
CA SER A 81 4.26 2.87 -21.73
C SER A 81 2.90 3.54 -21.69
N MET A 82 2.82 4.65 -20.94
CA MET A 82 1.61 5.46 -20.79
C MET A 82 1.96 6.95 -20.89
N GLY A 83 0.96 7.83 -20.79
CA GLY A 83 1.17 9.28 -20.88
C GLY A 83 2.24 9.79 -19.89
N CYS A 84 3.25 10.50 -20.40
CA CYS A 84 4.37 10.98 -19.57
C CYS A 84 3.91 11.95 -18.47
N HIS A 85 4.65 11.95 -17.36
CA HIS A 85 4.42 12.83 -16.21
C HIS A 85 4.44 14.30 -16.60
N GLU A 86 5.43 14.74 -17.37
CA GLU A 86 5.62 16.11 -17.81
C GLU A 86 4.74 16.49 -19.01
N ASN A 87 4.37 15.51 -19.84
CA ASN A 87 3.60 15.73 -21.06
C ASN A 87 2.79 14.51 -21.46
N TYR A 88 1.50 14.53 -21.16
CA TYR A 88 0.60 13.41 -21.42
C TYR A 88 0.40 13.07 -22.91
N SER A 89 0.85 13.94 -23.84
CA SER A 89 0.85 13.63 -25.28
C SER A 89 1.99 12.71 -25.71
N GLN A 90 3.01 12.55 -24.86
CA GLN A 90 4.14 11.64 -25.07
C GLN A 90 3.93 10.34 -24.27
N GLN A 91 4.66 9.30 -24.65
CA GLN A 91 4.62 8.00 -23.97
C GLN A 91 5.93 7.77 -23.23
N CYS A 92 5.84 7.41 -21.95
CA CYS A 92 6.94 7.13 -21.06
C CYS A 92 6.73 5.76 -20.41
N PRO A 93 7.82 5.04 -20.04
CA PRO A 93 7.72 3.77 -19.36
C PRO A 93 6.99 3.90 -18.01
N VAL A 94 6.25 2.85 -17.65
CA VAL A 94 5.76 2.67 -16.28
C VAL A 94 6.94 2.25 -15.41
N GLU A 95 7.36 3.12 -14.50
CA GLU A 95 8.46 2.85 -13.56
C GLU A 95 7.92 2.88 -12.12
N HIS A 96 7.49 4.03 -11.63
CA HIS A 96 6.80 4.12 -10.35
C HIS A 96 5.28 4.15 -10.54
N TRP A 97 4.55 3.47 -9.65
CA TRP A 97 3.10 3.41 -9.78
C TRP A 97 2.35 3.32 -8.44
N CYS A 98 1.25 4.07 -8.34
CA CYS A 98 0.31 4.00 -7.22
C CYS A 98 -0.60 2.78 -7.38
N VAL A 99 -0.43 1.78 -6.53
CA VAL A 99 -1.24 0.56 -6.52
C VAL A 99 -2.23 0.53 -5.37
N CYS A 100 -3.34 -0.20 -5.59
CA CYS A 100 -4.37 -0.42 -4.59
C CYS A 100 -3.83 -1.12 -3.34
N GLN A 101 -4.32 -0.72 -2.16
CA GLN A 101 -3.96 -1.32 -0.86
C GLN A 101 -4.20 -2.84 -0.81
N TRP A 102 -5.34 -3.33 -1.29
CA TRP A 102 -5.64 -4.77 -1.30
C TRP A 102 -4.74 -5.54 -2.27
N ALA A 103 -4.45 -4.96 -3.42
CA ALA A 103 -3.56 -5.57 -4.41
C ALA A 103 -2.12 -5.63 -3.90
N PHE A 104 -1.66 -4.60 -3.17
CA PHE A 104 -0.34 -4.60 -2.53
C PHE A 104 -0.24 -5.65 -1.42
N ALA A 105 -1.26 -5.79 -0.57
CA ALA A 105 -1.28 -6.87 0.41
C ALA A 105 -1.23 -8.24 -0.29
N SER A 106 -2.06 -8.43 -1.34
CA SER A 106 -2.10 -9.66 -2.17
C SER A 106 -0.75 -9.98 -2.79
N TYR A 107 -0.06 -8.95 -3.28
CA TYR A 107 1.27 -9.05 -3.85
C TYR A 107 2.29 -9.61 -2.83
N ILE A 108 2.33 -9.08 -1.61
CA ILE A 108 3.23 -9.58 -0.55
C ILE A 108 2.95 -11.04 -0.24
N GLN A 109 1.68 -11.41 -0.05
CA GLN A 109 1.30 -12.79 0.25
C GLN A 109 1.70 -13.74 -0.87
N ASN A 110 1.34 -13.40 -2.12
CA ASN A 110 1.56 -14.26 -3.28
C ASN A 110 3.03 -14.34 -3.69
N ALA A 111 3.83 -13.30 -3.43
CA ALA A 111 5.27 -13.31 -3.64
C ALA A 111 6.00 -14.21 -2.63
N GLY A 112 5.34 -14.57 -1.52
CA GLY A 112 5.92 -15.38 -0.45
C GLY A 112 6.56 -14.55 0.67
N GLY A 113 6.27 -13.25 0.76
CA GLY A 113 6.71 -12.37 1.84
C GLY A 113 7.25 -11.02 1.38
N CYS A 114 7.51 -10.14 2.34
CA CYS A 114 7.92 -8.75 2.10
C CYS A 114 9.27 -8.64 1.37
N ASP A 115 10.20 -9.57 1.59
CA ASP A 115 11.51 -9.56 0.92
C ASP A 115 11.45 -10.08 -0.53
N GLN A 116 10.27 -10.51 -0.98
CA GLN A 116 10.05 -11.07 -2.31
C GLN A 116 9.35 -10.09 -3.26
N ILE A 117 9.12 -8.85 -2.83
CA ILE A 117 8.48 -7.81 -3.64
C ILE A 117 9.49 -6.74 -4.08
N GLN A 118 9.10 -6.01 -5.13
CA GLN A 118 9.80 -4.82 -5.62
C GLN A 118 9.76 -3.70 -4.57
N ASP A 119 10.62 -2.70 -4.77
CA ASP A 119 10.82 -1.64 -3.78
C ASP A 119 9.58 -0.75 -3.60
N ILE A 120 9.47 -0.19 -2.39
CA ILE A 120 8.39 0.72 -1.98
C ILE A 120 8.99 2.11 -1.91
N VAL A 121 8.35 3.08 -2.54
CA VAL A 121 8.74 4.50 -2.44
C VAL A 121 8.00 5.09 -1.25
N CYS A 122 8.64 5.08 -0.09
CA CYS A 122 8.01 5.39 1.19
C CYS A 122 7.53 6.84 1.30
N GLU A 123 8.30 7.78 0.76
CA GLU A 123 8.01 9.22 0.73
C GLU A 123 6.78 9.56 -0.14
N ALA A 124 6.44 8.68 -1.07
CA ALA A 124 5.29 8.79 -1.96
C ALA A 124 4.15 7.81 -1.62
N THR A 125 4.30 7.00 -0.57
CA THR A 125 3.25 6.10 -0.07
C THR A 125 2.44 6.81 1.00
N ASN A 126 1.13 6.85 0.83
CA ASN A 126 0.21 7.68 1.63
C ASN A 126 -0.06 7.09 3.02
N MET A 127 -0.10 7.94 4.05
CA MET A 127 -0.35 7.57 5.44
C MET A 127 -1.70 6.87 5.65
N VAL A 128 -2.69 7.14 4.80
CA VAL A 128 -3.98 6.45 4.83
C VAL A 128 -3.83 4.94 4.65
N ALA A 129 -2.85 4.47 3.88
CA ALA A 129 -2.59 3.03 3.76
C ALA A 129 -2.14 2.41 5.09
N LEU A 130 -1.22 3.08 5.81
CA LEU A 130 -0.76 2.63 7.12
C LEU A 130 -1.92 2.58 8.11
N THR A 131 -2.69 3.67 8.20
CA THR A 131 -3.87 3.76 9.08
C THR A 131 -4.90 2.68 8.78
N ALA A 132 -5.18 2.44 7.50
CA ALA A 132 -6.13 1.42 7.07
C ALA A 132 -5.65 0.02 7.47
N TYR A 133 -4.37 -0.29 7.25
CA TYR A 133 -3.81 -1.58 7.65
C TYR A 133 -3.79 -1.78 9.16
N GLU A 134 -3.42 -0.76 9.95
CA GLU A 134 -3.48 -0.82 11.42
C GLU A 134 -4.88 -1.13 11.93
N SER A 135 -5.90 -0.52 11.33
CA SER A 135 -7.30 -0.73 11.73
C SER A 135 -7.83 -2.14 11.42
N GLN A 136 -7.22 -2.85 10.47
CA GLN A 136 -7.70 -4.13 9.95
C GLN A 136 -6.81 -5.32 10.34
N ALA A 137 -5.54 -5.09 10.70
CA ALA A 137 -4.53 -6.13 10.93
C ALA A 137 -4.95 -7.17 11.97
N SER A 138 -5.65 -6.77 13.03
CA SER A 138 -6.14 -7.68 14.08
C SER A 138 -7.14 -8.74 13.57
N SER A 139 -7.81 -8.46 12.45
CA SER A 139 -8.86 -9.30 11.88
C SER A 139 -8.45 -10.00 10.57
N SER A 140 -7.27 -9.67 10.03
CA SER A 140 -6.81 -10.17 8.75
C SER A 140 -5.29 -10.38 8.78
N PRO A 141 -4.82 -11.65 8.88
CA PRO A 141 -3.40 -11.98 8.85
C PRO A 141 -2.70 -11.46 7.58
N HIS A 142 -3.44 -11.41 6.49
CA HIS A 142 -3.00 -10.87 5.22
C HIS A 142 -2.66 -9.37 5.30
N VAL A 143 -3.56 -8.60 5.92
CA VAL A 143 -3.34 -7.17 6.13
C VAL A 143 -2.26 -6.93 7.19
N ALA A 144 -2.18 -7.77 8.22
CA ALA A 144 -1.11 -7.72 9.21
C ALA A 144 0.28 -7.88 8.54
N GLN A 145 0.42 -8.82 7.60
CA GLN A 145 1.66 -8.99 6.83
C GLN A 145 2.01 -7.74 6.01
N ALA A 146 1.03 -7.09 5.39
CA ALA A 146 1.23 -5.84 4.65
C ALA A 146 1.63 -4.68 5.56
N LEU A 147 1.02 -4.58 6.75
CA LEU A 147 1.37 -3.61 7.77
C LEU A 147 2.83 -3.77 8.22
N ASP A 148 3.23 -4.98 8.56
CA ASP A 148 4.59 -5.28 9.00
C ASP A 148 5.61 -4.98 7.89
N CYS A 149 5.24 -5.27 6.63
CA CYS A 149 6.08 -4.94 5.48
C CYS A 149 6.28 -3.43 5.32
N LEU A 150 5.21 -2.62 5.37
CA LEU A 150 5.36 -1.16 5.31
C LEU A 150 6.17 -0.62 6.49
N LYS A 151 5.89 -1.08 7.71
CA LYS A 151 6.62 -0.64 8.91
C LYS A 151 8.11 -0.94 8.83
N SER A 152 8.47 -2.14 8.37
CA SER A 152 9.87 -2.56 8.26
C SER A 152 10.59 -1.86 7.09
N ARG A 153 10.01 -1.84 5.90
CA ARG A 153 10.64 -1.29 4.69
C ARG A 153 10.76 0.23 4.71
N CYS A 154 9.80 0.91 5.35
CA CYS A 154 9.80 2.37 5.46
C CYS A 154 10.30 2.88 6.81
N ALA A 155 10.76 2.00 7.71
CA ALA A 155 11.20 2.38 9.06
C ALA A 155 10.20 3.32 9.77
N VAL A 156 8.91 3.03 9.63
CA VAL A 156 7.82 3.87 10.16
C VAL A 156 7.99 4.02 11.67
N PRO A 157 7.99 5.25 12.21
CA PRO A 157 8.12 5.46 13.64
C PRO A 157 7.02 4.71 14.39
N SER A 158 7.40 3.79 15.27
CA SER A 158 6.43 3.13 16.14
C SER A 158 5.86 4.17 17.11
N THR A 159 4.53 4.28 17.20
CA THR A 159 3.84 5.12 18.19
C THR A 159 3.93 4.51 19.59
N HIS A 160 5.15 4.32 20.09
CA HIS A 160 5.42 3.90 21.46
C HIS A 160 6.55 4.74 22.02
N SER A 161 6.20 5.83 22.74
CA SER A 161 6.98 6.41 23.85
C SER A 161 6.23 7.60 24.47
N VAL A 162 5.32 7.32 25.41
CA VAL A 162 5.32 8.06 26.68
C VAL A 162 5.38 6.99 27.77
N GLU A 163 6.43 7.12 28.59
CA GLU A 163 6.87 6.21 29.65
C GLU A 163 5.80 5.81 30.67
N GLY A 164 5.90 4.56 31.11
CA GLY A 164 5.15 3.97 32.21
C GLY A 164 5.57 2.52 32.42
N ASP A 165 6.70 2.36 33.11
CA ASP A 165 7.39 1.11 33.44
C ASP A 165 6.54 0.15 34.32
N GLN A 166 6.58 -1.17 34.05
CA GLN A 166 6.74 -2.28 35.02
C GLN A 166 6.49 -3.67 34.34
N PRO A 167 7.19 -4.75 34.77
CA PRO A 167 7.35 -6.01 34.02
C PRO A 167 6.42 -7.14 34.50
N VAL A 168 6.00 -8.05 33.60
CA VAL A 168 5.39 -9.35 33.94
C VAL A 168 5.83 -10.47 32.99
N GLU A 169 5.96 -11.66 33.56
CA GLU A 169 6.72 -12.84 33.16
C GLU A 169 6.25 -13.65 31.94
N ASN A 170 7.27 -14.30 31.36
CA ASN A 170 7.39 -15.56 30.61
C ASN A 170 6.14 -16.44 30.36
N GLY A 171 5.88 -16.74 29.09
CA GLY A 171 4.92 -17.75 28.66
C GLY A 171 5.24 -18.28 27.26
N GLN A 172 5.87 -19.46 27.22
CA GLN A 172 6.23 -20.21 26.01
C GLN A 172 5.01 -20.60 25.19
N GLN A 173 4.95 -20.19 23.92
CA GLN A 173 4.01 -20.74 22.94
C GLN A 173 4.75 -21.17 21.68
N ASN A 174 4.61 -22.46 21.38
CA ASN A 174 5.21 -23.13 20.23
C ASN A 174 4.68 -22.55 18.90
N PRO A 175 5.47 -22.60 17.81
CA PRO A 175 5.10 -22.03 16.53
C PRO A 175 3.91 -22.77 15.89
N PRO A 176 2.90 -22.04 15.34
CA PRO A 176 1.88 -22.66 14.52
C PRO A 176 2.48 -23.23 13.23
N GLN A 177 2.19 -24.51 13.00
CA GLN A 177 2.50 -25.22 11.76
C GLN A 177 1.79 -24.57 10.58
N LEU A 178 2.55 -24.33 9.50
CA LEU A 178 2.10 -23.81 8.22
C LEU A 178 1.20 -24.85 7.53
N SER A 179 -0.13 -24.65 7.56
CA SER A 179 -1.06 -25.40 6.73
C SER A 179 -1.37 -24.62 5.46
N SER A 180 -0.91 -25.16 4.34
CA SER A 180 -1.35 -24.81 2.99
C SER A 180 -2.87 -24.95 2.85
N SER A 181 -3.56 -23.84 2.62
CA SER A 181 -4.97 -23.83 2.17
C SER A 181 -5.30 -22.46 1.55
N ASP A 182 -5.18 -22.40 0.23
CA ASP A 182 -6.20 -21.92 -0.72
C ASP A 182 -7.28 -20.96 -0.17
N ASN A 183 -6.91 -19.73 0.14
CA ASN A 183 -7.83 -18.58 0.16
C ASN A 183 -7.01 -17.28 0.07
N ALA A 184 -6.29 -17.09 -1.04
CA ALA A 184 -5.83 -15.75 -1.40
C ALA A 184 -7.09 -14.86 -1.55
N PRO A 185 -7.19 -13.72 -0.84
CA PRO A 185 -8.33 -12.83 -0.99
C PRO A 185 -8.49 -12.43 -2.46
N VAL A 186 -9.71 -12.52 -2.99
CA VAL A 186 -9.98 -12.02 -4.33
C VAL A 186 -9.74 -10.51 -4.33
N VAL A 187 -8.76 -10.05 -5.11
CA VAL A 187 -8.49 -8.63 -5.32
C VAL A 187 -9.77 -7.96 -5.86
N PRO A 188 -10.31 -6.92 -5.19
CA PRO A 188 -11.51 -6.24 -5.67
C PRO A 188 -11.34 -5.77 -7.12
N SER A 189 -12.43 -5.76 -7.91
CA SER A 189 -12.34 -5.30 -9.31
C SER A 189 -11.87 -3.85 -9.46
N SER A 190 -12.10 -3.00 -8.44
CA SER A 190 -11.56 -1.64 -8.36
C SER A 190 -10.04 -1.58 -8.21
N CYS A 191 -9.40 -2.72 -7.94
CA CYS A 191 -7.96 -2.88 -7.80
C CYS A 191 -7.34 -3.64 -8.98
N LEU A 192 -8.14 -3.99 -9.99
CA LEU A 192 -7.65 -4.57 -11.23
C LEU A 192 -7.31 -3.43 -12.20
N ASN A 193 -6.09 -3.48 -12.76
CA ASN A 193 -5.53 -2.42 -13.62
C ASN A 193 -5.28 -1.12 -12.85
N SER A 194 -4.75 -1.23 -11.62
CA SER A 194 -4.19 -0.08 -10.88
C SER A 194 -3.28 0.74 -11.79
#